data_AF-A0A415ELU5-F1
#
_entry.id   AF-A0A415ELU5-F1
#
_cell.length_a   1.000
_cell.length_b   1.000
_cell.length_c   1.000
_cell.angle_alpha   90.00
_cell.angle_beta   90.00
_cell.angle_gamma   90.00
#
_symmetry.space_group_name_H-M   'P 1'
#
loop_
_entity.id
_entity.type
_entity.pdbx_description
1 polymer ?
#
loop_
_entity_poly.entity_id
_entity_poly.type
_entity_poly.pdbx_seq_one_letter_code
_entity_poly.pdbx_strand_id
1 'polypeptide(L)' 'MNAKKGVIEVFWTNVLWHMENKNIKMSDLVNGKTTAAKNKTANIMLRRVQEIADILEIDDYAILFEEIEPTEENE' A
#
# COMPACT_ATOMS: atom_id res chain seq x y z
N MET A 1 9.73 20.47 3.97
CA MET A 1 10.77 19.46 3.65
C MET A 1 10.05 18.16 3.37
N ASN A 2 10.10 17.65 2.13
CA ASN A 2 9.53 16.34 1.82
C ASN A 2 10.45 15.30 2.46
N ALA A 3 10.05 14.74 3.61
CA ALA A 3 10.79 13.64 4.21
C ALA A 3 10.82 12.50 3.19
N LYS A 4 12.00 11.92 2.92
CA LYS A 4 12.08 10.72 2.08
C LYS A 4 11.20 9.65 2.71
N LYS A 5 10.11 9.27 2.04
CA LYS A 5 9.23 8.18 2.47
C LYS A 5 10.04 6.90 2.54
N GLY A 6 9.87 6.14 3.63
CA GLY A 6 10.46 4.81 3.74
C GLY A 6 9.78 3.84 2.79
N VAL A 7 10.48 2.78 2.36
CA VAL A 7 9.92 1.77 1.43
C VAL A 7 8.60 1.16 1.93
N ILE A 8 8.44 1.00 3.25
CA ILE A 8 7.19 0.52 3.87
C ILE A 8 6.05 1.53 3.73
N GLU A 9 6.36 2.82 3.85
CA GLU A 9 5.37 3.89 3.71
C GLU A 9 4.92 4.04 2.25
N VAL A 10 5.86 3.95 1.31
CA VAL A 10 5.57 3.91 -0.13
C VAL A 10 4.68 2.72 -0.45
N PHE A 11 5.08 1.52 -0.03
CA PHE A 11 4.31 0.29 -0.22
C PHE A 11 2.86 0.45 0.25
N TRP A 12 2.63 0.85 1.50
CA TRP A 12 1.26 0.96 2.02
C TRP A 12 0.47 2.12 1.42
N THR A 13 1.14 3.20 1.01
CA THR A 13 0.47 4.27 0.24
C THR A 13 -0.09 3.72 -1.07
N ASN A 14 0.72 2.94 -1.78
CA ASN A 14 0.33 2.38 -3.07
C ASN A 14 -0.76 1.31 -2.92
N VAL A 15 -0.64 0.45 -1.90
CA VAL A 15 -1.70 -0.51 -1.56
C VAL A 15 -3.03 0.20 -1.34
N LEU A 16 -3.06 1.22 -0.48
CA LEU A 16 -4.30 1.93 -0.14
C LEU A 16 -4.93 2.60 -1.36
N TRP A 17 -4.13 3.26 -2.20
CA TRP A 17 -4.62 3.88 -3.42
C TRP A 17 -5.23 2.86 -4.40
N HIS A 18 -4.54 1.74 -4.65
CA HIS A 18 -5.06 0.70 -5.55
C HIS A 18 -6.34 0.07 -5.00
N MET A 19 -6.41 -0.15 -3.69
CA MET A 19 -7.62 -0.67 -3.05
C MET A 19 -8.82 0.25 -3.22
N GLU A 20 -8.64 1.54 -2.99
CA GLU A 20 -9.72 2.53 -3.10
C GLU A 20 -10.26 2.60 -4.53
N ASN A 21 -9.36 2.63 -5.52
CA ASN A 21 -9.74 2.65 -6.94
C ASN A 21 -10.38 1.34 -7.43
N LYS A 22 -10.03 0.20 -6.81
CA LYS A 22 -10.54 -1.14 -7.17
C LYS A 22 -11.66 -1.63 -6.25
N ASN A 23 -12.07 -0.82 -5.27
CA ASN A 23 -13.08 -1.15 -4.26
C ASN A 23 -12.79 -2.46 -3.49
N ILE A 24 -11.51 -2.75 -3.24
CA ILE A 24 -11.04 -3.93 -2.49
C ILE A 24 -11.01 -3.59 -0.99
N LYS A 25 -11.49 -4.48 -0.13
CA LYS A 25 -11.47 -4.22 1.31
C LYS A 25 -10.14 -4.60 1.92
N MET A 26 -9.73 -3.85 2.94
CA MET A 26 -8.46 -4.10 3.65
C MET A 26 -8.41 -5.49 4.29
N SER A 27 -9.56 -6.03 4.69
CA SER A 27 -9.70 -7.39 5.20
C SER A 27 -9.25 -8.46 4.21
N ASP A 28 -9.33 -8.16 2.92
CA ASP A 28 -9.01 -9.11 1.85
C ASP A 28 -7.48 -9.17 1.62
N LEU A 29 -6.76 -8.13 2.07
CA LEU A 29 -5.30 -8.01 1.95
C LEU A 29 -4.53 -8.24 3.25
N VAL A 30 -5.12 -8.01 4.43
CA VAL A 30 -4.42 -8.21 5.70
C VAL A 30 -5.31 -8.89 6.75
N ASN A 31 -4.88 -10.07 7.17
CA ASN A 31 -5.47 -10.76 8.31
C ASN A 31 -4.97 -10.13 9.62
N GLY A 32 -5.81 -9.31 10.26
CA GLY A 32 -5.61 -8.81 11.63
C GLY A 32 -4.58 -7.69 11.82
N LYS A 33 -3.87 -7.24 10.76
CA LYS A 33 -2.90 -6.13 10.81
C LYS A 33 -3.44 -4.79 10.26
N THR A 34 -4.76 -4.64 10.22
CA THR A 34 -5.46 -3.54 9.54
C THR A 34 -5.00 -2.15 10.02
N THR A 35 -4.82 -1.94 11.32
CA THR A 35 -4.43 -0.62 11.87
C THR A 35 -3.02 -0.21 11.48
N ALA A 36 -2.03 -1.08 11.63
CA ALA A 36 -0.63 -0.76 11.29
C ALA A 36 -0.45 -0.57 9.78
N ALA A 37 -1.22 -1.31 8.97
CA ALA A 37 -1.19 -1.18 7.53
C ALA A 37 -1.85 0.13 7.05
N LYS A 38 -2.99 0.53 7.63
CA LYS A 38 -3.59 1.85 7.41
C LYS A 38 -2.67 2.99 7.82
N ASN A 39 -1.95 2.83 8.93
CA ASN A 39 -0.97 3.80 9.40
C ASN A 39 0.36 3.73 8.63
N LYS A 40 0.47 2.87 7.59
CA LYS A 40 1.65 2.74 6.73
C LYS A 40 2.94 2.31 7.45
N THR A 41 2.81 1.58 8.57
CA THR A 41 3.94 1.14 9.41
C THR A 41 4.05 -0.38 9.54
N ALA A 42 3.10 -1.15 9.01
CA ALA A 42 3.14 -2.62 9.12
C ALA A 42 4.33 -3.21 8.34
N ASN A 43 5.25 -3.87 9.06
CA ASN A 43 6.29 -4.66 8.42
C ASN A 43 5.70 -5.84 7.64
N ILE A 44 6.30 -6.13 6.49
CA ILE A 44 5.81 -7.14 5.54
C ILE A 44 6.96 -7.91 4.90
N MET A 45 6.72 -9.19 4.61
CA MET A 45 7.67 -10.02 3.88
C MET A 45 7.51 -9.80 2.37
N LEU A 46 8.59 -9.92 1.60
CA LEU A 46 8.55 -9.78 0.14
C LEU A 46 7.55 -10.75 -0.53
N ARG A 47 7.44 -11.99 -0.04
CA ARG A 47 6.41 -12.92 -0.54
C ARG A 47 5.00 -12.34 -0.42
N ARG A 48 4.71 -11.63 0.68
CA ARG A 48 3.40 -11.03 0.88
C ARG A 48 3.20 -9.78 0.02
N VAL A 49 4.27 -9.09 -0.37
CA VAL A 49 4.21 -8.01 -1.37
C VAL A 49 3.70 -8.57 -2.70
N GLN A 50 4.27 -9.68 -3.18
CA GLN A 50 3.81 -10.37 -4.39
C GLN A 50 2.34 -10.81 -4.28
N GLU A 51 1.98 -11.51 -3.19
CA GLU A 51 0.60 -11.97 -2.98
C GLU A 51 -0.42 -10.80 -2.96
N ILE A 52 -0.02 -9.62 -2.47
CA ILE A 52 -0.87 -8.42 -2.49
C ILE A 52 -0.93 -7.81 -3.89
N ALA A 53 0.20 -7.75 -4.60
CA ALA A 53 0.24 -7.28 -5.98
C ALA A 53 -0.65 -8.13 -6.91
N ASP A 54 -0.64 -9.46 -6.73
CA ASP A 54 -1.53 -10.39 -7.44
C ASP A 54 -3.02 -10.05 -7.21
N ILE A 55 -3.41 -9.84 -5.94
CA ILE A 55 -4.80 -9.48 -5.59
C ILE A 55 -5.17 -8.11 -6.16
N LEU A 56 -4.21 -7.19 -6.17
CA LEU A 56 -4.39 -5.86 -6.73
C LEU A 56 -4.27 -5.86 -8.26
N GLU A 57 -3.97 -6.97 -8.93
CA GLU A 57 -3.76 -7.03 -10.38
C GLU A 57 -2.74 -5.98 -10.86
N ILE A 58 -1.57 -5.94 -10.23
CA ILE A 58 -0.45 -5.07 -10.60
C ILE A 58 0.85 -5.88 -10.66
N ASP A 59 1.85 -5.35 -11.37
CA ASP A 59 3.17 -5.98 -11.42
C ASP A 59 3.80 -6.08 -10.02
N ASP A 60 4.26 -7.28 -9.66
CA ASP A 60 4.68 -7.74 -8.33
C ASP A 60 5.48 -6.73 -7.49
N TYR A 61 6.35 -5.96 -8.13
CA TYR A 61 7.25 -5.01 -7.47
C TYR A 61 6.95 -3.56 -7.77
N ALA A 62 6.05 -3.25 -8.72
CA ALA A 62 5.68 -1.87 -9.04
C ALA A 62 5.15 -1.14 -7.79
N ILE A 63 4.41 -1.86 -6.94
CA ILE A 63 3.86 -1.34 -5.69
C ILE A 63 4.90 -0.79 -4.70
N LEU A 64 6.17 -1.19 -4.80
CA LEU A 64 7.24 -0.71 -3.92
C LEU A 64 7.85 0.62 -4.37
N PHE A 65 7.65 0.99 -5.64
CA PHE A 65 8.37 2.09 -6.28
C PHE A 65 7.47 3.09 -7.01
N GLU A 66 6.18 2.77 -7.16
CA GLU A 66 5.21 3.66 -7.79
C GLU A 66 5.11 4.96 -6.98
N GLU A 67 5.39 6.09 -7.64
CA GLU A 67 5.22 7.42 -7.06
C GLU A 67 3.78 7.86 -7.30
N ILE A 68 2.91 7.56 -6.34
CA ILE A 68 1.55 8.08 -6.32
C ILE A 68 1.59 9.41 -5.59
N GLU A 69 1.29 10.50 -6.30
CA GLU A 69 1.10 11.80 -5.67
C GLU A 69 -0.13 11.71 -4.75
N PRO A 70 0.00 12.07 -3.46
CA PRO A 70 -1.16 12.14 -2.59
C PRO A 70 -2.10 13.19 -3.20
N THR A 71 -3.33 12.79 -3.53
CA THR A 71 -4.39 13.75 -3.81
C THR A 71 -4.48 14.66 -2.60
N GLU A 72 -4.22 15.96 -2.79
CA GLU A 72 -4.32 16.94 -1.72
C GLU A 72 -5.67 16.74 -1.02
N GLU A 73 -5.63 16.29 0.24
CA GLU A 73 -6.81 16.27 1.09
C GLU A 73 -7.23 17.74 1.20
N ASN A 74 -8.30 18.11 0.50
CA ASN A 74 -8.90 19.43 0.64
C ASN A 74 -9.28 19.60 2.12
N GLU A 75 -8.61 20.54 2.79
CA GLU A 75 -8.89 20.99 4.17
C GLU A 75 -10.34 21.42 4.37
#